data_AF-A0A5C6DXC8-F1
#
_entry.id   AF-A0A5C6DXC8-F1
#
_cell.length_a   1.000
_cell.length_b   1.000
_cell.length_c   1.000
_cell.angle_alpha   90.00
_cell.angle_beta   90.00
_cell.angle_gamma   90.00
#
_symmetry.space_group_name_H-M   'P 1'
#
loop_
_entity.id
_entity.type
_entity.pdbx_description
1 polymer ?
#
loop_
_entity_poly.entity_id
_entity_poly.type
_entity_poly.pdbx_seq_one_letter_code
_entity_poly.pdbx_strand_id
1 'polypeptide(L)'
;MSSLSRLAIAIVCFALIFPSKSASAQRGQLIEGLFRTLAETQLERERIKRMEAEKRADGQTPTPAKDPYRVQLPSGFGTTPAFSGPGTNIRPPVDRKQLSINVRSREAAQYAENLVRFNQRFSPLVSELRSEAAAHPEIRGLLSEAYAIAADGNALLERCDGLSSLTPIVDPYRELDTRYRQFSFNLQRISGLSHQCTAAIEQCDELCGLMGAQLNIQPQYDRHALHDVMLKACTYMQALEDDLQIAVVSQHECRQLTHDLRLLRQQLVNEAGRVDQSSYDEIVDRFTEMVGQWRSFSGRVYAQNNPHLARRLDRISECGEETYHLLRIQPPISQDDLLASGHRLHQSMESVLEQLDFRSLVRLKPEEQLRVLESTRDLYHQSERFHTLCEKRGDRNQMRDVFAQIDQSWGSLSESLQQIPSLNRGTIAEIDRACQQLRSDFGIEGIHAPTSSLGNLVQAAAALEGTAEYLDEQLNRYQKSIRPSSYRDSLRGAASDLYLHSKRLHEALDTRGRLNDQRFLGKLQDEAEDLVEAWNQLSNDLEHIDGHGLSSFEASRLKSVQRQAVPYVAEIAAALLQ
;
A
#
# COMPACT_ATOMS: atom_id res chain seq x y z
N MET A 1 46.37 -43.92 33.22
CA MET A 1 45.84 -44.04 31.84
C MET A 1 44.95 -45.26 31.79
N SER A 2 43.67 -45.08 32.10
CA SER A 2 42.74 -46.21 32.24
C SER A 2 41.29 -45.72 32.36
N SER A 3 40.42 -46.57 31.81
CA SER A 3 38.97 -46.74 32.04
C SER A 3 37.97 -45.61 31.74
N LEU A 4 38.30 -44.32 31.83
CA LEU A 4 37.28 -43.27 31.59
C LEU A 4 37.09 -42.88 30.12
N SER A 5 38.10 -43.07 29.26
CA SER A 5 38.03 -42.73 27.84
C SER A 5 37.39 -43.82 26.96
N ARG A 6 37.11 -45.01 27.50
CA ARG A 6 36.44 -46.10 26.76
C ARG A 6 34.92 -46.12 26.95
N LEU A 7 34.38 -45.46 27.97
CA LEU A 7 32.93 -45.39 28.20
C LEU A 7 32.26 -44.30 27.36
N ALA A 8 32.97 -43.20 27.06
CA ALA A 8 32.43 -42.08 26.28
C ALA A 8 32.29 -42.39 24.77
N ILE A 9 33.13 -43.28 24.23
CA ILE A 9 33.08 -43.66 22.80
C ILE A 9 32.03 -44.76 22.54
N ALA A 10 31.66 -45.54 23.56
CA ALA A 10 30.61 -46.57 23.43
C ALA A 10 29.18 -45.98 23.39
N ILE A 11 28.97 -44.77 23.94
CA ILE A 11 27.65 -44.11 23.96
C ILE A 11 27.38 -43.34 22.66
N VAL A 12 28.43 -42.91 21.94
CA VAL A 12 28.27 -42.17 20.66
C VAL A 12 28.08 -43.10 19.46
N CYS A 13 28.50 -44.38 19.53
CA CYS A 13 28.36 -45.33 18.42
C CYS A 13 27.07 -46.15 18.40
N PHE A 14 26.18 -46.03 19.40
CA PHE A 14 24.90 -46.78 19.42
C PHE A 14 23.69 -45.99 18.91
N ALA A 15 23.88 -44.72 18.52
CA ALA A 15 22.79 -43.83 18.08
C ALA A 15 22.57 -43.78 16.56
N LEU A 16 23.28 -44.57 15.74
CA LEU A 16 23.24 -44.44 14.27
C LEU A 16 22.80 -45.67 13.47
N ILE A 17 22.25 -46.71 14.10
CA ILE A 17 21.74 -47.88 13.34
C ILE A 17 20.49 -48.43 14.00
N PHE A 18 19.30 -47.89 13.71
CA PHE A 18 18.04 -48.63 13.55
C PHE A 18 16.96 -47.73 12.89
N PRO A 19 16.14 -48.26 11.97
CA PRO A 19 15.13 -47.48 11.26
C PRO A 19 13.86 -47.34 12.12
N SER A 20 13.42 -46.12 12.40
CA SER A 20 12.13 -45.88 13.05
C SER A 20 10.99 -46.17 12.07
N LYS A 21 10.39 -47.34 12.26
CA LYS A 21 9.09 -47.74 11.71
C LYS A 21 7.99 -46.79 12.19
N SER A 22 7.03 -46.59 11.30
CA SER A 22 5.76 -45.89 11.49
C SER A 22 5.02 -46.36 12.75
N ALA A 23 4.81 -45.45 13.70
CA ALA A 23 3.84 -45.62 14.78
C ALA A 23 2.56 -44.88 14.40
N SER A 24 1.65 -45.59 13.73
CA SER A 24 0.24 -45.26 13.73
C SER A 24 -0.40 -45.72 15.05
N ALA A 25 -1.54 -45.12 15.39
CA ALA A 25 -2.48 -45.52 16.43
C ALA A 25 -2.17 -45.13 17.89
N GLN A 26 -2.43 -43.86 18.23
CA GLN A 26 -3.12 -43.51 19.50
C GLN A 26 -3.64 -42.05 19.50
N ARG A 27 -4.39 -41.66 18.47
CA ARG A 27 -5.00 -40.31 18.35
C ARG A 27 -6.51 -40.32 18.07
N GLY A 28 -7.20 -41.41 18.41
CA GLY A 28 -8.64 -41.57 18.20
C GLY A 28 -9.53 -41.06 19.34
N GLN A 29 -9.08 -41.03 20.60
CA GLN A 29 -9.97 -40.77 21.74
C GLN A 29 -10.02 -39.30 22.22
N LEU A 30 -9.09 -38.44 21.80
CA LEU A 30 -9.10 -37.01 22.16
C LEU A 30 -9.90 -36.15 21.17
N ILE A 31 -10.06 -36.63 19.92
CA ILE A 31 -10.81 -35.93 18.88
C ILE A 31 -12.32 -36.23 19.01
N GLU A 32 -12.69 -37.42 19.45
CA GLU A 32 -14.10 -37.81 19.67
C GLU A 32 -14.76 -37.07 20.85
N GLY A 33 -13.99 -36.75 21.89
CA GLY A 33 -14.44 -35.92 23.01
C GLY A 33 -14.74 -34.48 22.61
N LEU A 34 -13.89 -33.88 21.77
CA LEU A 34 -14.05 -32.49 21.32
C LEU A 34 -15.21 -32.32 20.33
N PHE A 35 -15.46 -33.30 19.45
CA PHE A 35 -16.62 -33.25 18.54
C PHE A 35 -17.96 -33.47 19.25
N ARG A 36 -17.99 -34.28 20.32
CA ARG A 36 -19.22 -34.49 21.09
C ARG A 36 -19.65 -33.22 21.85
N THR A 37 -18.70 -32.49 22.44
CA THR A 37 -18.99 -31.24 23.15
C THR A 37 -19.36 -30.09 22.19
N LEU A 38 -18.78 -30.05 20.98
CA LEU A 38 -19.14 -29.08 19.95
C LEU A 38 -20.51 -29.37 19.31
N ALA A 39 -20.86 -30.64 19.13
CA ALA A 39 -22.18 -31.02 18.65
C ALA A 39 -23.28 -30.73 19.67
N GLU A 40 -23.05 -31.01 20.96
CA GLU A 40 -24.01 -30.71 22.04
C GLU A 40 -24.23 -29.20 22.22
N THR A 41 -23.17 -28.39 22.13
CA THR A 41 -23.29 -26.92 22.20
C THR A 41 -23.94 -26.30 20.97
N GLN A 42 -23.79 -26.88 19.77
CA GLN A 42 -24.55 -26.44 18.59
C GLN A 42 -26.02 -26.82 18.67
N LEU A 43 -26.34 -28.01 19.21
CA LEU A 43 -27.73 -28.48 19.34
C LEU A 43 -28.49 -27.70 20.43
N GLU A 44 -27.83 -27.28 21.50
CA GLU A 44 -28.40 -26.37 22.50
C GLU A 44 -28.64 -24.96 21.93
N ARG A 45 -27.70 -24.44 21.13
CA ARG A 45 -27.91 -23.16 20.43
C ARG A 45 -29.08 -23.25 19.45
N GLU A 46 -29.23 -24.35 18.71
CA GLU A 46 -30.40 -24.55 17.84
C GLU A 46 -31.70 -24.69 18.63
N ARG A 47 -31.72 -25.40 19.76
CA ARG A 47 -32.93 -25.53 20.59
C ARG A 47 -33.36 -24.20 21.20
N ILE A 48 -32.41 -23.39 21.65
CA ILE A 48 -32.70 -22.03 22.13
C ILE A 48 -33.24 -21.18 20.98
N LYS A 49 -32.62 -21.24 19.79
CA LYS A 49 -33.09 -20.51 18.61
C LYS A 49 -34.49 -20.94 18.16
N ARG A 50 -34.82 -22.23 18.25
CA ARG A 50 -36.17 -22.75 17.94
C ARG A 50 -37.20 -22.32 18.98
N MET A 51 -36.90 -22.40 20.27
CA MET A 51 -37.81 -21.90 21.32
C MET A 51 -38.02 -20.39 21.24
N GLU A 52 -37.00 -19.63 20.83
CA GLU A 52 -37.10 -18.18 20.64
C GLU A 52 -37.85 -17.81 19.35
N ALA A 53 -37.75 -18.64 18.30
CA ALA A 53 -38.54 -18.51 17.07
C ALA A 53 -40.02 -18.89 17.30
N GLU A 54 -40.29 -19.92 18.09
CA GLU A 54 -41.63 -20.38 18.43
C GLU A 54 -42.34 -19.34 19.33
N LYS A 55 -41.63 -18.73 20.29
CA LYS A 55 -42.14 -17.58 21.07
C LYS A 55 -42.36 -16.31 20.24
N ARG A 56 -41.69 -16.14 19.11
CA ARG A 56 -41.93 -15.02 18.17
C ARG A 56 -43.10 -15.30 17.20
N ALA A 57 -43.39 -16.55 16.92
CA ALA A 57 -44.49 -16.95 16.03
C ALA A 57 -45.87 -16.74 16.67
N ASP A 58 -46.00 -16.89 17.99
CA ASP A 58 -47.28 -16.72 18.71
C ASP A 58 -47.70 -15.25 18.92
N GLY A 59 -46.89 -14.27 18.48
CA GLY A 59 -47.14 -12.84 18.71
C GLY A 59 -47.21 -11.95 17.46
N GLN A 60 -47.05 -12.49 16.24
CA GLN A 60 -46.98 -11.68 15.03
C GLN A 60 -48.28 -11.69 14.23
N THR A 61 -49.00 -10.57 14.31
CA THR A 61 -49.94 -10.14 13.27
C THR A 61 -49.30 -10.24 11.88
N PRO A 62 -50.01 -10.74 10.86
CA PRO A 62 -49.44 -11.01 9.54
C PRO A 62 -48.98 -9.69 8.89
N THR A 63 -47.67 -9.53 8.75
CA THR A 63 -47.10 -8.52 7.88
C THR A 63 -47.51 -8.82 6.43
N PRO A 64 -47.89 -7.81 5.64
CA PRO A 64 -48.28 -8.01 4.24
C PRO A 64 -47.11 -8.65 3.48
N ALA A 65 -47.42 -9.67 2.68
CA ALA A 65 -46.45 -10.39 1.86
C ALA A 65 -45.60 -9.39 1.05
N LYS A 66 -44.29 -9.39 1.34
CA LYS A 66 -43.31 -8.52 0.68
C LYS A 66 -43.26 -8.93 -0.80
N ASP A 67 -43.71 -8.04 -1.69
CA ASP A 67 -43.66 -8.27 -3.13
C ASP A 67 -42.20 -8.50 -3.56
N PRO A 68 -41.82 -9.67 -4.10
CA PRO A 68 -40.43 -9.99 -4.45
C PRO A 68 -39.87 -9.12 -5.58
N TYR A 69 -40.71 -8.32 -6.24
CA TYR A 69 -40.36 -7.45 -7.37
C TYR A 69 -40.19 -5.98 -6.98
N ARG A 70 -40.43 -5.64 -5.71
CA ARG A 70 -40.40 -4.26 -5.21
C ARG A 70 -39.24 -4.06 -4.23
N VAL A 71 -38.24 -3.29 -4.66
CA VAL A 71 -37.12 -2.90 -3.80
C VAL A 71 -37.48 -1.57 -3.11
N GLN A 72 -37.51 -1.58 -1.78
CA GLN A 72 -37.78 -0.39 -0.97
C GLN A 72 -36.50 0.43 -0.82
N LEU A 73 -36.54 1.72 -1.20
CA LEU A 73 -35.44 2.63 -0.93
C LEU A 73 -35.51 3.14 0.51
N PRO A 74 -34.37 3.28 1.20
CA PRO A 74 -34.34 3.88 2.52
C PRO A 74 -34.87 5.32 2.49
N SER A 75 -35.48 5.76 3.58
CA SER A 75 -36.00 7.12 3.69
C SER A 75 -34.88 8.16 3.54
N GLY A 76 -34.98 9.06 2.55
CA GLY A 76 -33.97 10.09 2.27
C GLY A 76 -33.02 9.77 1.10
N PHE A 77 -33.21 8.63 0.43
CA PHE A 77 -32.47 8.30 -0.78
C PHE A 77 -32.81 9.27 -1.92
N GLY A 78 -31.78 9.86 -2.58
CA GLY A 78 -31.94 10.76 -3.73
C GLY A 78 -32.35 12.21 -3.42
N THR A 79 -32.54 12.59 -2.15
CA THR A 79 -32.81 14.00 -1.82
C THR A 79 -31.50 14.80 -1.79
N THR A 80 -31.29 15.67 -2.78
CA THR A 80 -30.28 16.71 -2.70
C THR A 80 -30.50 17.54 -1.44
N PRO A 81 -29.44 17.89 -0.68
CA PRO A 81 -29.59 18.73 0.49
C PRO A 81 -30.12 20.09 0.02
N ALA A 82 -31.40 20.35 0.29
CA ALA A 82 -32.01 21.63 0.01
C ALA A 82 -31.27 22.68 0.85
N PHE A 83 -30.58 23.59 0.17
CA PHE A 83 -30.01 24.80 0.78
C PHE A 83 -31.19 25.59 1.36
N SER A 84 -31.44 25.43 2.66
CA SER A 84 -32.48 26.14 3.38
C SER A 84 -32.02 27.59 3.58
N GLY A 85 -32.28 28.42 2.57
CA GLY A 85 -32.23 29.87 2.70
C GLY A 85 -33.19 30.34 3.79
N PRO A 86 -32.82 31.35 4.60
CA PRO A 86 -33.64 31.80 5.71
C PRO A 86 -34.86 32.56 5.16
N GLY A 87 -36.04 31.97 5.33
CA GLY A 87 -37.30 32.71 5.35
C GLY A 87 -38.19 32.54 4.12
N THR A 88 -38.88 31.40 4.01
CA THR A 88 -40.24 31.36 3.45
C THR A 88 -41.06 30.24 4.07
N ASN A 89 -42.28 30.60 4.48
CA ASN A 89 -43.22 29.80 5.26
C ASN A 89 -43.73 28.52 4.57
N ILE A 90 -43.75 27.44 5.35
CA ILE A 90 -44.78 26.39 5.47
C ILE A 90 -45.57 26.07 4.19
N ARG A 91 -45.07 25.09 3.43
CA ARG A 91 -45.87 24.26 2.52
C ARG A 91 -46.33 22.99 3.29
N PRO A 92 -47.53 22.44 3.04
CA PRO A 92 -47.97 21.20 3.69
C PRO A 92 -47.03 20.05 3.34
N PRO A 93 -46.94 18.99 4.18
CA PRO A 93 -46.09 17.85 3.91
C PRO A 93 -46.58 17.17 2.64
N VAL A 94 -45.81 17.28 1.56
CA VAL A 94 -45.98 16.41 0.40
C VAL A 94 -45.73 15.00 0.92
N ASP A 95 -46.73 14.11 0.79
CA ASP A 95 -46.59 12.69 1.06
C ASP A 95 -45.26 12.21 0.47
N ARG A 96 -44.28 11.92 1.34
CA ARG A 96 -43.05 11.24 0.96
C ARG A 96 -43.44 9.83 0.54
N LYS A 97 -43.96 9.68 -0.68
CA LYS A 97 -44.10 8.38 -1.33
C LYS A 97 -42.73 7.72 -1.21
N GLN A 98 -42.65 6.64 -0.43
CA GLN A 98 -41.47 5.81 -0.37
C GLN A 98 -41.11 5.47 -1.81
N LEU A 99 -39.98 6.02 -2.28
CA LEU A 99 -39.46 5.71 -3.61
C LEU A 99 -39.20 4.20 -3.60
N SER A 100 -39.87 3.48 -4.47
CA SER A 100 -39.71 2.05 -4.61
C SER A 100 -39.46 1.73 -6.05
N ILE A 101 -38.44 0.92 -6.31
CA ILE A 101 -38.06 0.52 -7.65
C ILE A 101 -38.83 -0.76 -7.96
N ASN A 102 -39.56 -0.74 -9.07
CA ASN A 102 -40.35 -1.88 -9.51
C ASN A 102 -39.60 -2.60 -10.61
N VAL A 103 -39.09 -3.79 -10.31
CA VAL A 103 -38.27 -4.57 -11.23
C VAL A 103 -39.05 -5.80 -11.69
N ARG A 104 -39.00 -6.16 -12.97
CA ARG A 104 -39.82 -7.26 -13.51
C ARG A 104 -39.15 -8.64 -13.43
N SER A 105 -37.93 -8.68 -12.88
CA SER A 105 -37.09 -9.87 -12.77
C SER A 105 -36.56 -10.01 -11.34
N ARG A 106 -36.46 -11.26 -10.86
CA ARG A 106 -35.87 -11.58 -9.55
C ARG A 106 -34.37 -11.26 -9.50
N GLU A 107 -33.65 -11.53 -10.58
CA GLU A 107 -32.23 -11.21 -10.71
C GLU A 107 -32.01 -9.69 -10.68
N ALA A 108 -32.89 -8.94 -11.35
CA ALA A 108 -32.85 -7.48 -11.36
C ALA A 108 -33.26 -6.87 -10.00
N ALA A 109 -34.19 -7.49 -9.28
CA ALA A 109 -34.50 -7.11 -7.91
C ALA A 109 -33.32 -7.35 -6.95
N GLN A 110 -32.62 -8.48 -7.09
CA GLN A 110 -31.43 -8.77 -6.26
C GLN A 110 -30.27 -7.83 -6.58
N TYR A 111 -30.03 -7.53 -7.86
CA TYR A 111 -29.04 -6.54 -8.28
C TYR A 111 -29.35 -5.15 -7.73
N ALA A 112 -30.61 -4.68 -7.86
CA ALA A 112 -31.03 -3.40 -7.32
C ALA A 112 -30.90 -3.35 -5.79
N GLU A 113 -31.17 -4.45 -5.07
CA GLU A 113 -30.94 -4.53 -3.63
C GLU A 113 -29.45 -4.36 -3.27
N ASN A 114 -28.55 -5.04 -3.99
CA ASN A 114 -27.10 -4.89 -3.80
C ASN A 114 -26.63 -3.46 -4.09
N LEU A 115 -27.15 -2.83 -5.15
CA LEU A 115 -26.83 -1.44 -5.49
C LEU A 115 -27.36 -0.44 -4.45
N VAL A 116 -28.54 -0.69 -3.88
CA VAL A 116 -29.05 0.10 -2.75
C VAL A 116 -28.14 -0.02 -1.54
N ARG A 117 -27.69 -1.23 -1.20
CA ARG A 117 -26.74 -1.47 -0.10
C ARG A 117 -25.41 -0.76 -0.36
N PHE A 118 -24.91 -0.80 -1.60
CA PHE A 118 -23.69 -0.10 -1.99
C PHE A 118 -23.84 1.40 -1.75
N ASN A 119 -24.89 2.04 -2.27
CA ASN A 119 -25.14 3.47 -2.09
C ASN A 119 -25.34 3.87 -0.61
N GLN A 120 -25.96 3.00 0.19
CA GLN A 120 -26.13 3.18 1.63
C GLN A 120 -24.80 3.15 2.40
N ARG A 121 -23.83 2.36 1.96
CA ARG A 121 -22.49 2.26 2.57
C ARG A 121 -21.53 3.32 2.05
N PHE A 122 -21.66 3.66 0.79
CA PHE A 122 -20.81 4.65 0.13
C PHE A 122 -21.12 6.08 0.60
N SER A 123 -22.38 6.43 0.89
CA SER A 123 -22.72 7.78 1.35
C SER A 123 -22.08 8.17 2.71
N PRO A 124 -22.11 7.31 3.75
CA PRO A 124 -21.33 7.50 4.98
C PRO A 124 -19.83 7.60 4.72
N LEU A 125 -19.27 6.73 3.85
CA LEU A 125 -17.85 6.78 3.49
C LEU A 125 -17.46 8.16 2.95
N VAL A 126 -18.25 8.76 2.05
CA VAL A 126 -17.99 10.13 1.57
C VAL A 126 -18.00 11.16 2.69
N SER A 127 -18.88 11.01 3.69
CA SER A 127 -18.93 11.90 4.85
C SER A 127 -17.73 11.74 5.77
N GLU A 128 -17.26 10.51 5.98
CA GLU A 128 -16.06 10.22 6.77
C GLU A 128 -14.82 10.76 6.06
N LEU A 129 -14.67 10.52 4.76
CA LEU A 129 -13.56 11.05 3.96
C LEU A 129 -13.49 12.58 3.99
N ARG A 130 -14.62 13.29 4.05
CA ARG A 130 -14.63 14.75 4.26
C ARG A 130 -14.01 15.15 5.60
N SER A 131 -14.31 14.39 6.66
CA SER A 131 -13.76 14.64 7.99
C SER A 131 -12.25 14.36 8.00
N GLU A 132 -11.85 13.24 7.39
CA GLU A 132 -10.43 12.82 7.30
C GLU A 132 -9.61 13.72 6.37
N ALA A 133 -10.23 14.39 5.40
CA ALA A 133 -9.56 15.34 4.50
C ALA A 133 -8.93 16.56 5.22
N ALA A 134 -9.29 16.80 6.48
CA ALA A 134 -8.60 17.76 7.33
C ALA A 134 -7.20 17.27 7.75
N ALA A 135 -7.09 15.99 8.11
CA ALA A 135 -5.86 15.33 8.52
C ALA A 135 -5.01 14.85 7.34
N HIS A 136 -5.65 14.44 6.24
CA HIS A 136 -5.00 13.90 5.04
C HIS A 136 -5.33 14.75 3.81
N PRO A 137 -4.46 15.71 3.42
CA PRO A 137 -4.72 16.60 2.29
C PRO A 137 -4.94 15.88 0.95
N GLU A 138 -4.33 14.70 0.77
CA GLU A 138 -4.46 13.84 -0.42
C GLU A 138 -5.91 13.44 -0.70
N ILE A 139 -6.71 13.23 0.34
CA ILE A 139 -8.14 12.85 0.21
C ILE A 139 -8.94 13.95 -0.50
N ARG A 140 -8.52 15.22 -0.42
CA ARG A 140 -9.25 16.34 -1.04
C ARG A 140 -9.33 16.19 -2.56
N GLY A 141 -8.30 15.65 -3.19
CA GLY A 141 -8.29 15.37 -4.63
C GLY A 141 -9.26 14.26 -5.02
N LEU A 142 -9.50 13.31 -4.11
CA LEU A 142 -10.38 12.15 -4.33
C LEU A 142 -11.86 12.45 -4.05
N LEU A 143 -12.19 13.51 -3.30
CA LEU A 143 -13.57 13.83 -2.95
C LEU A 143 -14.46 14.10 -4.18
N SER A 144 -13.93 14.73 -5.23
CA SER A 144 -14.69 14.93 -6.47
C SER A 144 -15.05 13.62 -7.15
N GLU A 145 -14.13 12.66 -7.18
CA GLU A 145 -14.37 11.32 -7.72
C GLU A 145 -15.41 10.58 -6.86
N ALA A 146 -15.33 10.73 -5.53
CA ALA A 146 -16.29 10.15 -4.61
C ALA A 146 -17.72 10.65 -4.90
N TYR A 147 -17.94 11.95 -5.13
CA TYR A 147 -19.27 12.44 -5.51
C TYR A 147 -19.72 11.94 -6.88
N ALA A 148 -18.81 11.83 -7.83
CA ALA A 148 -19.12 11.29 -9.15
C ALA A 148 -19.65 9.85 -9.01
N ILE A 149 -18.92 8.98 -8.29
CA ILE A 149 -19.33 7.59 -8.03
C ILE A 149 -20.68 7.53 -7.32
N ALA A 150 -20.92 8.39 -6.31
CA ALA A 150 -22.20 8.44 -5.63
C ALA A 150 -23.35 8.85 -6.58
N ALA A 151 -23.10 9.81 -7.48
CA ALA A 151 -24.07 10.24 -8.47
C ALA A 151 -24.34 9.14 -9.52
N ASP A 152 -23.29 8.47 -10.01
CA ASP A 152 -23.40 7.35 -10.95
C ASP A 152 -24.15 6.16 -10.33
N GLY A 153 -23.89 5.83 -9.06
CA GLY A 153 -24.58 4.78 -8.33
C GLY A 153 -26.08 5.07 -8.18
N ASN A 154 -26.46 6.34 -7.97
CA ASN A 154 -27.87 6.76 -7.94
C ASN A 154 -28.50 6.73 -9.35
N ALA A 155 -27.81 7.22 -10.37
CA ALA A 155 -28.28 7.22 -11.74
C ALA A 155 -28.48 5.78 -12.28
N LEU A 156 -27.57 4.87 -11.93
CA LEU A 156 -27.68 3.45 -12.27
C LEU A 156 -28.89 2.81 -11.60
N LEU A 157 -29.17 3.21 -10.35
CA LEU A 157 -30.31 2.71 -9.61
C LEU A 157 -31.65 3.20 -10.19
N GLU A 158 -31.73 4.44 -10.65
CA GLU A 158 -32.90 4.95 -11.38
C GLU A 158 -33.15 4.17 -12.68
N ARG A 159 -32.07 3.78 -13.38
CA ARG A 159 -32.15 2.93 -14.58
C ARG A 159 -32.60 1.50 -14.30
N CYS A 160 -32.58 1.05 -13.04
CA CYS A 160 -33.11 -0.25 -12.66
C CYS A 160 -34.65 -0.30 -12.65
N ASP A 161 -35.34 0.85 -12.64
CA ASP A 161 -36.79 0.87 -12.61
C ASP A 161 -37.40 0.35 -13.92
N GLY A 162 -38.32 -0.60 -13.82
CA GLY A 162 -38.98 -1.23 -14.95
C GLY A 162 -38.14 -2.27 -15.73
N LEU A 163 -36.92 -2.58 -15.30
CA LEU A 163 -36.07 -3.56 -16.01
C LEU A 163 -36.65 -4.97 -15.97
N SER A 164 -36.65 -5.62 -17.13
CA SER A 164 -36.93 -7.06 -17.28
C SER A 164 -35.67 -7.93 -17.37
N SER A 165 -34.52 -7.34 -17.72
CA SER A 165 -33.23 -8.02 -17.82
C SER A 165 -32.09 -7.08 -17.43
N LEU A 166 -30.92 -7.67 -17.09
CA LEU A 166 -29.73 -6.92 -16.67
C LEU A 166 -28.87 -6.40 -17.84
N THR A 167 -29.14 -6.80 -19.08
CA THR A 167 -28.33 -6.41 -20.26
C THR A 167 -28.14 -4.89 -20.41
N PRO A 168 -29.18 -4.04 -20.24
CA PRO A 168 -29.04 -2.59 -20.44
C PRO A 168 -28.15 -1.87 -19.42
N ILE A 169 -27.88 -2.50 -18.29
CA ILE A 169 -27.09 -1.91 -17.19
C ILE A 169 -25.64 -2.39 -17.16
N VAL A 170 -25.26 -3.34 -18.02
CA VAL A 170 -23.90 -3.91 -18.04
C VAL A 170 -22.85 -2.83 -18.32
N ASP A 171 -22.99 -2.05 -19.39
CA ASP A 171 -21.98 -1.03 -19.74
C ASP A 171 -21.94 0.15 -18.75
N PRO A 172 -23.09 0.72 -18.31
CA PRO A 172 -23.09 1.73 -17.25
C PRO A 172 -22.47 1.21 -15.94
N TYR A 173 -22.70 -0.05 -15.59
CA TYR A 173 -22.09 -0.65 -14.41
C TYR A 173 -20.58 -0.84 -14.59
N ARG A 174 -20.10 -1.23 -15.78
CA ARG A 174 -18.65 -1.33 -16.04
C ARG A 174 -17.95 0.01 -15.79
N GLU A 175 -18.51 1.12 -16.24
CA GLU A 175 -17.95 2.45 -15.99
C GLU A 175 -17.95 2.85 -14.51
N LEU A 176 -19.03 2.52 -13.78
CA LEU A 176 -19.11 2.71 -12.34
C LEU A 176 -18.06 1.86 -11.62
N ASP A 177 -17.95 0.58 -11.98
CA ASP A 177 -17.02 -0.39 -11.41
C ASP A 177 -15.58 0.04 -11.63
N THR A 178 -15.19 0.43 -12.85
CA THR A 178 -13.84 0.96 -13.15
C THR A 178 -13.51 2.18 -12.28
N ARG A 179 -14.41 3.17 -12.22
CA ARG A 179 -14.18 4.41 -11.45
C ARG A 179 -14.13 4.15 -9.94
N TYR A 180 -15.07 3.38 -9.41
CA TYR A 180 -15.08 3.00 -8.00
C TYR A 180 -13.82 2.22 -7.61
N ARG A 181 -13.36 1.30 -8.46
CA ARG A 181 -12.14 0.54 -8.18
C ARG A 181 -10.88 1.40 -8.21
N GLN A 182 -10.76 2.35 -9.14
CA GLN A 182 -9.66 3.32 -9.15
C GLN A 182 -9.68 4.18 -7.88
N PHE A 183 -10.87 4.62 -7.47
CA PHE A 183 -11.07 5.37 -6.23
C PHE A 183 -10.71 4.55 -4.98
N SER A 184 -11.18 3.31 -4.88
CA SER A 184 -10.85 2.37 -3.79
C SER A 184 -9.34 2.14 -3.71
N PHE A 185 -8.67 1.94 -4.86
CA PHE A 185 -7.21 1.82 -4.94
C PHE A 185 -6.49 3.08 -4.42
N ASN A 186 -6.90 4.27 -4.88
CA ASN A 186 -6.30 5.51 -4.44
C ASN A 186 -6.47 5.72 -2.93
N LEU A 187 -7.62 5.34 -2.36
CA LEU A 187 -7.84 5.40 -0.92
C LEU A 187 -6.98 4.40 -0.15
N GLN A 188 -6.87 3.15 -0.60
CA GLN A 188 -6.06 2.13 0.08
C GLN A 188 -4.56 2.47 0.13
N ARG A 189 -4.07 3.31 -0.80
CA ARG A 189 -2.69 3.82 -0.77
C ARG A 189 -2.46 4.89 0.30
N ILE A 190 -3.51 5.55 0.77
CA ILE A 190 -3.41 6.58 1.80
C ILE A 190 -3.26 5.87 3.15
N SER A 191 -2.07 5.98 3.73
CA SER A 191 -1.79 5.46 5.06
C SER A 191 -2.54 6.27 6.13
N GLY A 192 -3.01 5.58 7.18
CA GLY A 192 -3.68 6.22 8.32
C GLY A 192 -5.16 6.52 8.15
N LEU A 193 -5.83 5.95 7.13
CA LEU A 193 -7.30 5.97 7.08
C LEU A 193 -7.88 5.25 8.30
N SER A 194 -8.92 5.83 8.89
CA SER A 194 -9.59 5.22 10.03
C SER A 194 -10.17 3.85 9.70
N HIS A 195 -10.20 2.96 10.71
CA HIS A 195 -10.79 1.62 10.57
C HIS A 195 -12.24 1.64 10.03
N GLN A 196 -13.00 2.72 10.29
CA GLN A 196 -14.36 2.85 9.77
C GLN A 196 -14.36 3.03 8.24
N CYS A 197 -13.48 3.89 7.72
CA CYS A 197 -13.28 4.08 6.29
C CYS A 197 -12.80 2.79 5.62
N THR A 198 -11.79 2.11 6.16
CA THR A 198 -11.27 0.87 5.58
C THR A 198 -12.34 -0.23 5.55
N ALA A 199 -13.08 -0.43 6.65
CA ALA A 199 -14.18 -1.39 6.70
C ALA A 199 -15.34 -1.03 5.74
N ALA A 200 -15.61 0.26 5.52
CA ALA A 200 -16.61 0.70 4.56
C ALA A 200 -16.18 0.47 3.11
N ILE A 201 -14.89 0.68 2.79
CA ILE A 201 -14.29 0.35 1.48
C ILE A 201 -14.41 -1.16 1.23
N GLU A 202 -13.99 -2.00 2.18
CA GLU A 202 -14.08 -3.47 2.05
C GLU A 202 -15.52 -3.95 1.78
N GLN A 203 -16.51 -3.38 2.50
CA GLN A 203 -17.92 -3.72 2.27
C GLN A 203 -18.42 -3.27 0.89
N CYS A 204 -17.97 -2.11 0.42
CA CYS A 204 -18.32 -1.63 -0.92
C CYS A 204 -17.66 -2.49 -2.00
N ASP A 205 -16.41 -2.92 -1.79
CA ASP A 205 -15.69 -3.85 -2.67
C ASP A 205 -16.37 -5.22 -2.76
N GLU A 206 -16.84 -5.77 -1.63
CA GLU A 206 -17.63 -7.02 -1.61
C GLU A 206 -18.91 -6.88 -2.44
N LEU A 207 -19.65 -5.78 -2.26
CA LEU A 207 -20.88 -5.51 -3.00
C LEU A 207 -20.63 -5.34 -4.50
N CYS A 208 -19.57 -4.64 -4.90
CA CYS A 208 -19.15 -4.55 -6.30
C CYS A 208 -18.72 -5.92 -6.87
N GLY A 209 -18.07 -6.77 -6.07
CA GLY A 209 -17.77 -8.16 -6.44
C GLY A 209 -19.04 -8.96 -6.72
N LEU A 210 -20.03 -8.89 -5.84
CA LEU A 210 -21.32 -9.57 -5.98
C LEU A 210 -22.12 -9.07 -7.20
N MET A 211 -22.17 -7.75 -7.41
CA MET A 211 -22.82 -7.14 -8.57
C MET A 211 -22.12 -7.51 -9.89
N GLY A 212 -20.78 -7.52 -9.91
CA GLY A 212 -19.99 -7.96 -11.07
C GLY A 212 -20.24 -9.44 -11.41
N ALA A 213 -20.29 -10.31 -10.40
CA ALA A 213 -20.59 -11.72 -10.57
C ALA A 213 -22.02 -11.95 -11.13
N GLN A 214 -23.01 -11.19 -10.65
CA GLN A 214 -24.39 -11.25 -11.17
C GLN A 214 -24.50 -10.82 -12.64
N LEU A 215 -23.66 -9.87 -13.06
CA LEU A 215 -23.60 -9.40 -14.44
C LEU A 215 -22.66 -10.22 -15.34
N ASN A 216 -22.01 -11.26 -14.78
CA ASN A 216 -20.98 -12.05 -15.44
C ASN A 216 -19.85 -11.17 -16.03
N ILE A 217 -19.47 -10.13 -15.30
CA ILE A 217 -18.37 -9.23 -15.66
C ILE A 217 -17.12 -9.73 -14.94
N GLN A 218 -16.09 -10.10 -15.72
CA GLN A 218 -14.78 -10.44 -15.15
C GLN A 218 -14.15 -9.21 -14.48
N PRO A 219 -13.38 -9.37 -13.40
CA PRO A 219 -12.66 -8.27 -12.77
C PRO A 219 -11.77 -7.57 -13.80
N GLN A 220 -12.07 -6.30 -14.10
CA GLN A 220 -11.26 -5.53 -15.05
C GLN A 220 -10.07 -4.94 -14.33
N TYR A 221 -8.86 -5.35 -14.66
CA TYR A 221 -7.61 -4.75 -14.16
C TYR A 221 -6.90 -4.03 -15.30
N ASP A 222 -6.07 -3.06 -14.94
CA ASP A 222 -5.26 -2.33 -15.91
C ASP A 222 -4.10 -3.22 -16.37
N ARG A 223 -4.24 -3.79 -17.57
CA ARG A 223 -3.24 -4.67 -18.20
C ARG A 223 -1.94 -3.93 -18.49
N HIS A 224 -2.02 -2.67 -18.89
CA HIS A 224 -0.83 -1.87 -19.22
C HIS A 224 -0.06 -1.51 -17.96
N ALA A 225 -0.76 -1.06 -16.91
CA ALA A 225 -0.12 -0.80 -15.62
C ALA A 225 0.52 -2.07 -15.05
N LEU A 226 -0.17 -3.22 -15.14
CA LEU A 226 0.38 -4.50 -14.68
C LEU A 226 1.64 -4.90 -15.45
N HIS A 227 1.59 -4.81 -16.78
CA HIS A 227 2.74 -5.06 -17.63
C HIS A 227 3.94 -4.17 -17.25
N ASP A 228 3.70 -2.87 -17.05
CA ASP A 228 4.75 -1.91 -16.72
C ASP A 228 5.37 -2.16 -15.33
N VAL A 229 4.55 -2.50 -14.33
CA VAL A 229 5.02 -2.88 -12.98
C VAL A 229 5.86 -4.15 -13.03
N MET A 230 5.46 -5.15 -13.82
CA MET A 230 6.24 -6.38 -14.02
C MET A 230 7.58 -6.09 -14.70
N LEU A 231 7.63 -5.20 -15.70
CA LEU A 231 8.87 -4.78 -16.33
C LEU A 231 9.78 -3.99 -15.37
N LYS A 232 9.22 -3.10 -14.56
CA LYS A 232 9.94 -2.37 -13.51
C LYS A 232 10.59 -3.34 -12.51
N ALA A 233 9.85 -4.37 -12.08
CA ALA A 233 10.39 -5.44 -11.25
C ALA A 233 11.52 -6.22 -11.96
N CYS A 234 11.40 -6.51 -13.27
CA CYS A 234 12.49 -7.11 -14.04
C CYS A 234 13.76 -6.25 -14.03
N THR A 235 13.64 -4.92 -14.16
CA THR A 235 14.78 -4.00 -14.08
C THR A 235 15.43 -4.03 -12.71
N TYR A 236 14.65 -4.08 -11.63
CA TYR A 236 15.21 -4.22 -10.29
C TYR A 236 15.85 -5.59 -10.04
N MET A 237 15.30 -6.67 -10.59
CA MET A 237 15.93 -7.99 -10.57
C MET A 237 17.26 -8.00 -11.33
N GLN A 238 17.37 -7.28 -12.44
CA GLN A 238 18.65 -7.14 -13.16
C GLN A 238 19.68 -6.38 -12.33
N ALA A 239 19.28 -5.27 -11.68
CA ALA A 239 20.17 -4.54 -10.80
C ALA A 239 20.59 -5.37 -9.57
N LEU A 240 19.70 -6.22 -9.05
CA LEU A 240 20.04 -7.17 -7.97
C LEU A 240 21.10 -8.18 -8.40
N GLU A 241 21.10 -8.59 -9.67
CA GLU A 241 22.12 -9.47 -10.24
C GLU A 241 23.51 -8.81 -10.19
N ASP A 242 23.59 -7.53 -10.54
CA ASP A 242 24.82 -6.75 -10.48
C ASP A 242 25.26 -6.52 -9.02
N ASP A 243 24.30 -6.21 -8.13
CA ASP A 243 24.54 -6.01 -6.70
C ASP A 243 25.07 -7.31 -6.04
N LEU A 244 24.59 -8.50 -6.46
CA LEU A 244 25.08 -9.80 -5.97
C LEU A 244 26.54 -10.07 -6.33
N GLN A 245 27.01 -9.59 -7.48
CA GLN A 245 28.40 -9.77 -7.91
C GLN A 245 29.38 -8.92 -7.10
N ILE A 246 28.90 -7.80 -6.55
CA ILE A 246 29.69 -6.87 -5.73
C ILE A 246 29.63 -7.28 -4.24
N ALA A 247 28.57 -7.97 -3.83
CA ALA A 247 28.39 -8.41 -2.46
C ALA A 247 29.47 -9.41 -1.99
N VAL A 248 29.82 -9.33 -0.71
CA VAL A 248 30.78 -10.24 -0.05
C VAL A 248 30.10 -11.59 0.24
N VAL A 249 29.83 -12.36 -0.81
CA VAL A 249 29.19 -13.69 -0.75
C VAL A 249 30.16 -14.75 -1.30
N SER A 250 30.05 -15.98 -0.83
CA SER A 250 30.88 -17.07 -1.37
C SER A 250 30.66 -17.22 -2.88
N GLN A 251 31.73 -17.44 -3.66
CA GLN A 251 31.62 -17.46 -5.13
C GLN A 251 30.66 -18.57 -5.64
N HIS A 252 30.54 -19.67 -4.90
CA HIS A 252 29.62 -20.76 -5.24
C HIS A 252 28.16 -20.35 -5.04
N GLU A 253 27.84 -19.77 -3.90
CA GLU A 253 26.50 -19.29 -3.55
C GLU A 253 26.08 -18.11 -4.42
N CYS A 254 26.99 -17.17 -4.70
CA CYS A 254 26.75 -16.07 -5.62
C CYS A 254 26.34 -16.58 -7.02
N ARG A 255 27.02 -17.63 -7.54
CA ARG A 255 26.65 -18.24 -8.84
C ARG A 255 25.27 -18.90 -8.79
N GLN A 256 24.93 -19.58 -7.69
CA GLN A 256 23.61 -20.20 -7.52
C GLN A 256 22.50 -19.14 -7.43
N LEU A 257 22.66 -18.13 -6.58
CA LEU A 257 21.70 -17.05 -6.44
C LEU A 257 21.53 -16.27 -7.76
N THR A 258 22.62 -15.99 -8.46
CA THR A 258 22.58 -15.36 -9.80
C THR A 258 21.81 -16.21 -10.81
N HIS A 259 22.03 -17.53 -10.81
CA HIS A 259 21.31 -18.44 -11.70
C HIS A 259 19.81 -18.47 -11.40
N ASP A 260 19.43 -18.63 -10.13
CA ASP A 260 18.03 -18.67 -9.68
C ASP A 260 17.32 -17.34 -9.99
N LEU A 261 17.99 -16.21 -9.77
CA LEU A 261 17.47 -14.87 -10.08
C LEU A 261 17.21 -14.69 -11.58
N ARG A 262 18.12 -15.18 -12.45
CA ARG A 262 17.92 -15.13 -13.90
C ARG A 262 16.70 -15.95 -14.35
N LEU A 263 16.47 -17.11 -13.73
CA LEU A 263 15.30 -17.93 -14.03
C LEU A 263 14.00 -17.21 -13.62
N LEU A 264 13.96 -16.65 -12.40
CA LEU A 264 12.82 -15.87 -11.92
C LEU A 264 12.55 -14.65 -12.81
N ARG A 265 13.60 -13.91 -13.19
CA ARG A 265 13.47 -12.75 -14.08
C ARG A 265 12.94 -13.17 -15.46
N GLN A 266 13.43 -14.26 -16.03
CA GLN A 266 12.95 -14.76 -17.32
C GLN A 266 11.47 -15.16 -17.25
N GLN A 267 11.06 -15.81 -16.16
CA GLN A 267 9.65 -16.14 -15.93
C GLN A 267 8.79 -14.88 -15.85
N LEU A 268 9.23 -13.87 -15.08
CA LEU A 268 8.50 -12.61 -14.95
C LEU A 268 8.35 -11.86 -16.29
N VAL A 269 9.40 -11.82 -17.12
CA VAL A 269 9.33 -11.23 -18.49
C VAL A 269 8.34 -11.99 -19.37
N ASN A 270 8.35 -13.32 -19.32
CA ASN A 270 7.42 -14.14 -20.10
C ASN A 270 5.97 -13.92 -19.67
N GLU A 271 5.73 -13.79 -18.37
CA GLU A 271 4.40 -13.51 -17.84
C GLU A 271 3.94 -12.09 -18.16
N ALA A 272 4.84 -11.09 -18.09
CA ALA A 272 4.53 -9.72 -18.54
C ALA A 272 4.02 -9.72 -19.98
N GLY A 273 4.72 -10.40 -20.90
CA GLY A 273 4.31 -10.50 -22.31
C GLY A 273 2.97 -11.24 -22.55
N ARG A 274 2.45 -11.95 -21.55
CA ARG A 274 1.18 -12.71 -21.63
C ARG A 274 0.00 -12.00 -20.98
N VAL A 275 0.22 -10.92 -20.23
CA VAL A 275 -0.82 -10.15 -19.54
C VAL A 275 -1.95 -9.73 -20.50
N ASP A 276 -1.61 -9.37 -21.74
CA ASP A 276 -2.59 -8.94 -22.74
C ASP A 276 -3.51 -10.07 -23.25
N GLN A 277 -3.14 -11.34 -23.06
CA GLN A 277 -3.86 -12.49 -23.63
C GLN A 277 -4.47 -13.39 -22.56
N SER A 278 -3.96 -13.37 -21.33
CA SER A 278 -4.43 -14.23 -20.25
C SER A 278 -5.73 -13.73 -19.60
N SER A 279 -6.48 -14.68 -19.05
CA SER A 279 -7.63 -14.39 -18.19
C SER A 279 -7.16 -13.91 -16.81
N TYR A 280 -8.05 -13.24 -16.07
CA TYR A 280 -7.73 -12.75 -14.72
C TYR A 280 -7.27 -13.89 -13.79
N ASP A 281 -8.02 -15.00 -13.76
CA ASP A 281 -7.72 -16.14 -12.89
C ASP A 281 -6.35 -16.76 -13.21
N GLU A 282 -6.02 -16.91 -14.50
CA GLU A 282 -4.70 -17.40 -14.92
C GLU A 282 -3.55 -16.51 -14.44
N ILE A 283 -3.73 -15.19 -14.48
CA ILE A 283 -2.71 -14.25 -14.04
C ILE A 283 -2.55 -14.29 -12.52
N VAL A 284 -3.65 -14.33 -11.77
CA VAL A 284 -3.62 -14.44 -10.31
C VAL A 284 -2.91 -15.71 -9.87
N ASP A 285 -3.23 -16.86 -10.48
CA ASP A 285 -2.61 -18.15 -10.16
C ASP A 285 -1.09 -18.11 -10.43
N ARG A 286 -0.67 -17.62 -11.60
CA ARG A 286 0.74 -17.54 -11.97
C ARG A 286 1.53 -16.53 -11.15
N PHE A 287 0.91 -15.38 -10.86
CA PHE A 287 1.52 -14.38 -9.97
C PHE A 287 1.70 -14.96 -8.57
N THR A 288 0.71 -15.68 -8.03
CA THR A 288 0.79 -16.32 -6.72
C THR A 288 1.89 -17.37 -6.67
N GLU A 289 2.03 -18.20 -7.71
CA GLU A 289 3.13 -19.15 -7.85
C GLU A 289 4.49 -18.45 -7.85
N MET A 290 4.63 -17.39 -8.67
CA MET A 290 5.85 -16.61 -8.78
C MET A 290 6.23 -15.95 -7.44
N VAL A 291 5.27 -15.40 -6.70
CA VAL A 291 5.52 -14.83 -5.37
C VAL A 291 6.03 -15.90 -4.40
N GLY A 292 5.49 -17.12 -4.47
CA GLY A 292 6.00 -18.25 -3.68
C GLY A 292 7.47 -18.54 -3.95
N GLN A 293 7.87 -18.57 -5.22
CA GLN A 293 9.26 -18.78 -5.62
C GLN A 293 10.16 -17.61 -5.22
N TRP A 294 9.68 -16.38 -5.43
CA TRP A 294 10.37 -15.14 -5.03
C TRP A 294 10.64 -15.07 -3.53
N ARG A 295 9.68 -15.47 -2.69
CA ARG A 295 9.84 -15.50 -1.23
C ARG A 295 10.96 -16.45 -0.79
N SER A 296 11.00 -17.65 -1.36
CA SER A 296 12.09 -18.60 -1.07
C SER A 296 13.46 -18.06 -1.50
N PHE A 297 13.52 -17.37 -2.64
CA PHE A 297 14.75 -16.73 -3.12
C PHE A 297 15.18 -15.56 -2.24
N SER A 298 14.29 -14.59 -2.00
CA SER A 298 14.58 -13.39 -1.22
C SER A 298 15.00 -13.72 0.22
N GLY A 299 14.40 -14.73 0.87
CA GLY A 299 14.84 -15.20 2.18
C GLY A 299 16.31 -15.63 2.22
N ARG A 300 16.81 -16.30 1.17
CA ARG A 300 18.23 -16.68 1.05
C ARG A 300 19.16 -15.48 0.83
N VAL A 301 18.69 -14.48 0.09
CA VAL A 301 19.46 -13.25 -0.16
C VAL A 301 19.49 -12.37 1.09
N TYR A 302 18.38 -12.26 1.82
CA TYR A 302 18.32 -11.55 3.10
C TYR A 302 19.28 -12.13 4.15
N ALA A 303 19.44 -13.46 4.17
CA ALA A 303 20.38 -14.13 5.07
C ALA A 303 21.85 -13.72 4.87
N GLN A 304 22.19 -13.10 3.73
CA GLN A 304 23.53 -12.56 3.47
C GLN A 304 23.84 -11.27 4.25
N ASN A 305 22.84 -10.67 4.91
CA ASN A 305 22.98 -9.47 5.74
C ASN A 305 23.65 -8.29 5.01
N ASN A 306 23.36 -8.10 3.72
CA ASN A 306 23.90 -6.98 2.95
C ASN A 306 22.84 -5.87 2.76
N PRO A 307 23.07 -4.64 3.27
CA PRO A 307 22.12 -3.54 3.17
C PRO A 307 21.76 -3.15 1.73
N HIS A 308 22.69 -3.25 0.79
CA HIS A 308 22.43 -2.92 -0.62
C HIS A 308 21.47 -3.94 -1.26
N LEU A 309 21.67 -5.22 -0.96
CA LEU A 309 20.76 -6.28 -1.41
C LEU A 309 19.38 -6.11 -0.77
N ALA A 310 19.32 -5.82 0.53
CA ALA A 310 18.06 -5.58 1.24
C ALA A 310 17.23 -4.45 0.59
N ARG A 311 17.84 -3.29 0.32
CA ARG A 311 17.16 -2.17 -0.36
C ARG A 311 16.63 -2.54 -1.74
N ARG A 312 17.34 -3.39 -2.46
CA ARG A 312 16.90 -3.84 -3.79
C ARG A 312 15.75 -4.84 -3.70
N LEU A 313 15.80 -5.76 -2.72
CA LEU A 313 14.72 -6.67 -2.41
C LEU A 313 13.44 -5.93 -2.00
N ASP A 314 13.56 -4.85 -1.22
CA ASP A 314 12.45 -3.98 -0.84
C ASP A 314 11.77 -3.36 -2.07
N ARG A 315 12.54 -2.77 -2.99
CA ARG A 315 11.99 -2.20 -4.25
C ARG A 315 11.28 -3.24 -5.12
N ILE A 316 11.75 -4.49 -5.12
CA ILE A 316 11.07 -5.58 -5.84
C ILE A 316 9.78 -5.98 -5.12
N SER A 317 9.80 -5.99 -3.79
CA SER A 317 8.63 -6.27 -2.95
C SER A 317 7.56 -5.20 -3.11
N GLU A 318 7.94 -3.91 -3.19
CA GLU A 318 7.05 -2.79 -3.52
C GLU A 318 6.35 -3.01 -4.88
N CYS A 319 7.06 -3.47 -5.91
CA CYS A 319 6.42 -3.84 -7.19
C CYS A 319 5.47 -5.03 -7.03
N GLY A 320 5.79 -5.98 -6.13
CA GLY A 320 4.92 -7.09 -5.78
C GLY A 320 3.63 -6.63 -5.11
N GLU A 321 3.71 -5.72 -4.14
CA GLU A 321 2.57 -5.07 -3.51
C GLU A 321 1.73 -4.31 -4.53
N GLU A 322 2.37 -3.49 -5.38
CA GLU A 322 1.72 -2.78 -6.49
C GLU A 322 0.98 -3.76 -7.42
N THR A 323 1.57 -4.94 -7.68
CA THR A 323 0.92 -6.01 -8.45
C THR A 323 -0.26 -6.63 -7.71
N TYR A 324 -0.13 -6.92 -6.40
CA TYR A 324 -1.24 -7.39 -5.58
C TYR A 324 -2.41 -6.40 -5.63
N HIS A 325 -2.13 -5.11 -5.58
CA HIS A 325 -3.14 -4.08 -5.69
C HIS A 325 -3.77 -3.99 -7.08
N LEU A 326 -2.98 -4.03 -8.16
CA LEU A 326 -3.49 -4.04 -9.54
C LEU A 326 -4.37 -5.26 -9.82
N LEU A 327 -3.95 -6.42 -9.32
CA LEU A 327 -4.70 -7.67 -9.39
C LEU A 327 -5.81 -7.76 -8.34
N ARG A 328 -5.89 -6.82 -7.40
CA ARG A 328 -6.92 -6.77 -6.35
C ARG A 328 -7.01 -8.04 -5.52
N ILE A 329 -5.86 -8.60 -5.22
CA ILE A 329 -5.69 -9.73 -4.34
C ILE A 329 -5.04 -9.22 -3.07
N GLN A 330 -5.61 -9.59 -1.91
CA GLN A 330 -5.02 -9.20 -0.64
C GLN A 330 -3.64 -9.85 -0.51
N PRO A 331 -2.58 -9.08 -0.22
CA PRO A 331 -1.26 -9.65 -0.03
C PRO A 331 -1.35 -10.63 1.15
N PRO A 332 -0.92 -11.89 0.98
CA PRO A 332 -0.87 -12.81 2.10
C PRO A 332 0.16 -12.27 3.09
N ILE A 333 -0.31 -11.80 4.25
CA ILE A 333 0.57 -11.31 5.32
C ILE A 333 1.42 -12.51 5.78
N SER A 334 2.64 -12.60 5.27
CA SER A 334 3.48 -13.75 5.54
C SER A 334 4.15 -13.56 6.89
N GLN A 335 4.13 -14.61 7.70
CA GLN A 335 4.92 -14.68 8.91
C GLN A 335 6.43 -14.53 8.62
N ASP A 336 6.85 -14.87 7.40
CA ASP A 336 8.23 -14.71 6.95
C ASP A 336 8.59 -13.23 6.69
N ASP A 337 7.63 -12.41 6.26
CA ASP A 337 7.83 -10.97 6.05
C ASP A 337 7.97 -10.26 7.41
N LEU A 338 7.14 -10.66 8.39
CA LEU A 338 7.27 -10.22 9.79
C LEU A 338 8.62 -10.63 10.40
N LEU A 339 9.10 -11.84 10.11
CA LEU A 339 10.40 -12.32 10.56
C LEU A 339 11.54 -11.50 9.95
N ALA A 340 11.50 -11.23 8.65
CA ALA A 340 12.51 -10.42 7.97
C ALA A 340 12.53 -8.98 8.52
N SER A 341 11.36 -8.36 8.72
CA SER A 341 11.25 -7.02 9.31
C SER A 341 11.71 -6.99 10.78
N GLY A 342 11.37 -8.00 11.57
CA GLY A 342 11.85 -8.14 12.95
C GLY A 342 13.37 -8.33 13.05
N HIS A 343 13.95 -9.13 12.16
CA HIS A 343 15.40 -9.33 12.06
C HIS A 343 16.14 -8.03 11.71
N ARG A 344 15.65 -7.31 10.69
CA ARG A 344 16.22 -6.02 10.28
C ARG A 344 16.16 -4.99 11.41
N LEU A 345 15.01 -4.87 12.06
CA LEU A 345 14.85 -3.96 13.20
C LEU A 345 15.86 -4.29 14.31
N HIS A 346 16.02 -5.57 14.65
CA HIS A 346 16.98 -6.00 15.66
C HIS A 346 18.43 -5.65 15.28
N GLN A 347 18.85 -5.97 14.06
CA GLN A 347 20.20 -5.65 13.57
C GLN A 347 20.48 -4.14 13.51
N SER A 348 19.52 -3.34 13.05
CA SER A 348 19.69 -1.88 13.03
C SER A 348 19.79 -1.32 14.45
N MET A 349 19.05 -1.86 15.41
CA MET A 349 19.19 -1.49 16.83
C MET A 349 20.53 -1.90 17.43
N GLU A 350 21.00 -3.11 17.11
CA GLU A 350 22.34 -3.56 17.50
C GLU A 350 23.41 -2.59 17.00
N SER A 351 23.33 -2.20 15.73
CA SER A 351 24.27 -1.24 15.13
C SER A 351 24.20 0.15 15.77
N VAL A 352 23.00 0.65 16.14
CA VAL A 352 22.89 1.91 16.90
C VAL A 352 23.52 1.78 18.28
N LEU A 353 23.31 0.65 18.96
CA LEU A 353 23.87 0.39 20.28
C LEU A 353 25.40 0.31 20.25
N GLU A 354 25.98 -0.31 19.23
CA GLU A 354 27.43 -0.36 19.02
C GLU A 354 28.05 1.01 18.74
N GLN A 355 27.31 1.89 18.06
CA GLN A 355 27.76 3.25 17.73
C GLN A 355 27.56 4.25 18.89
N LEU A 356 26.72 3.92 19.87
CA LEU A 356 26.49 4.73 21.07
C LEU A 356 27.65 4.57 22.06
N ASP A 357 28.74 5.31 21.83
CA ASP A 357 29.83 5.44 22.80
C ASP A 357 29.63 6.64 23.74
N PHE A 358 30.38 6.66 24.86
CA PHE A 358 30.30 7.76 25.83
C PHE A 358 30.61 9.12 25.17
N ARG A 359 31.48 9.16 24.15
CA ARG A 359 31.85 10.39 23.43
C ARG A 359 30.70 10.95 22.61
N SER A 360 29.86 10.08 22.05
CA SER A 360 28.64 10.42 21.31
C SER A 360 27.64 11.16 22.19
N LEU A 361 27.57 10.77 23.46
CA LEU A 361 26.59 11.28 24.42
C LEU A 361 27.00 12.62 25.05
N VAL A 362 28.29 12.99 25.06
CA VAL A 362 28.79 14.23 25.71
C VAL A 362 28.10 15.50 25.19
N ARG A 363 27.52 15.47 23.99
CA ARG A 363 26.81 16.62 23.39
C ARG A 363 25.38 16.80 23.89
N LEU A 364 24.77 15.78 24.47
CA LEU A 364 23.44 15.84 25.06
C LEU A 364 23.50 16.39 26.49
N LYS A 365 22.40 16.93 27.01
CA LYS A 365 22.35 17.33 28.43
C LYS A 365 22.53 16.10 29.33
N PRO A 366 23.15 16.22 30.53
CA PRO A 366 23.36 15.07 31.42
C PRO A 366 22.09 14.27 31.72
N GLU A 367 20.95 14.93 31.82
CA GLU A 367 19.63 14.30 32.02
C GLU A 367 19.17 13.50 30.78
N GLU A 368 19.49 13.98 29.59
CA GLU A 368 19.17 13.34 28.30
C GLU A 368 20.10 12.17 28.02
N GLN A 369 21.38 12.23 28.45
CA GLN A 369 22.37 11.16 28.24
C GLN A 369 21.93 9.82 28.85
N LEU A 370 21.51 9.85 30.12
CA LEU A 370 21.07 8.66 30.86
C LEU A 370 19.77 8.11 30.26
N ARG A 371 18.82 9.01 29.95
CA ARG A 371 17.55 8.65 29.31
C ARG A 371 17.76 8.00 27.95
N VAL A 372 18.62 8.55 27.09
CA VAL A 372 18.89 8.00 25.75
C VAL A 372 19.54 6.62 25.84
N LEU A 373 20.51 6.43 26.74
CA LEU A 373 21.15 5.13 26.96
C LEU A 373 20.17 4.07 27.45
N GLU A 374 19.38 4.37 28.47
CA GLU A 374 18.39 3.44 29.02
C GLU A 374 17.31 3.11 27.98
N SER A 375 16.75 4.14 27.33
CA SER A 375 15.73 3.95 26.30
C SER A 375 16.25 3.12 25.13
N THR A 376 17.50 3.34 24.68
CA THR A 376 18.07 2.58 23.56
C THR A 376 18.30 1.12 23.95
N ARG A 377 18.79 0.86 25.17
CA ARG A 377 18.99 -0.52 25.66
C ARG A 377 17.67 -1.26 25.83
N ASP A 378 16.67 -0.60 26.38
CA ASP A 378 15.33 -1.18 26.55
C ASP A 378 14.71 -1.51 25.18
N LEU A 379 14.87 -0.60 24.21
CA LEU A 379 14.37 -0.79 22.86
C LEU A 379 15.12 -1.90 22.11
N TYR A 380 16.44 -2.03 22.31
CA TYR A 380 17.21 -3.19 21.85
C TYR A 380 16.64 -4.50 22.39
N HIS A 381 16.39 -4.62 23.70
CA HIS A 381 15.80 -5.82 24.29
C HIS A 381 14.37 -6.11 23.82
N GLN A 382 13.57 -5.06 23.60
CA GLN A 382 12.24 -5.21 23.02
C GLN A 382 12.33 -5.72 21.56
N SER A 383 13.29 -5.21 20.77
CA SER A 383 13.53 -5.67 19.39
C SER A 383 13.99 -7.13 19.34
N GLU A 384 14.87 -7.56 20.26
CA GLU A 384 15.33 -8.94 20.39
C GLU A 384 14.18 -9.88 20.76
N ARG A 385 13.33 -9.44 21.71
CA ARG A 385 12.12 -10.18 22.10
C ARG A 385 11.14 -10.30 20.94
N PHE A 386 10.93 -9.22 20.19
CA PHE A 386 10.07 -9.22 19.01
C PHE A 386 10.60 -10.18 17.95
N HIS A 387 11.89 -10.10 17.61
CA HIS A 387 12.55 -11.00 16.68
C HIS A 387 12.41 -12.47 17.10
N THR A 388 12.66 -12.78 18.38
CA THR A 388 12.48 -14.13 18.93
C THR A 388 11.03 -14.64 18.82
N LEU A 389 10.04 -13.75 18.99
CA LEU A 389 8.64 -14.10 18.80
C LEU A 389 8.33 -14.42 17.33
N CYS A 390 8.89 -13.65 16.40
CA CYS A 390 8.77 -13.90 14.97
C CYS A 390 9.41 -15.25 14.58
N GLU A 391 10.62 -15.54 15.05
CA GLU A 391 11.33 -16.81 14.79
C GLU A 391 10.54 -18.02 15.29
N LYS A 392 9.99 -17.92 16.50
CA LYS A 392 9.18 -19.00 17.12
C LYS A 392 7.77 -19.10 16.55
N ARG A 393 7.43 -18.27 15.56
CA ARG A 393 6.08 -18.18 14.99
C ARG A 393 5.01 -17.99 16.06
N GLY A 394 5.28 -17.09 17.01
CA GLY A 394 4.42 -16.80 18.16
C GLY A 394 3.03 -16.26 17.78
N ASP A 395 2.21 -16.00 18.79
CA ASP A 395 0.88 -15.43 18.58
C ASP A 395 0.98 -13.99 18.03
N ARG A 396 0.18 -13.71 16.99
CA ARG A 396 0.18 -12.43 16.28
C ARG A 396 -0.20 -11.26 17.20
N ASN A 397 -1.13 -11.48 18.14
CA ASN A 397 -1.51 -10.45 19.10
C ASN A 397 -0.36 -10.09 20.04
N GLN A 398 0.41 -11.09 20.48
CA GLN A 398 1.59 -10.85 21.31
C GLN A 398 2.69 -10.10 20.54
N MET A 399 2.90 -10.42 19.26
CA MET A 399 3.82 -9.66 18.41
C MET A 399 3.37 -8.21 18.26
N ARG A 400 2.07 -7.99 18.01
CA ARG A 400 1.47 -6.66 17.90
C ARG A 400 1.68 -5.85 19.19
N ASP A 401 1.42 -6.44 20.35
CA ASP A 401 1.57 -5.77 21.65
C ASP A 401 3.02 -5.38 21.93
N VAL A 402 3.97 -6.27 21.64
CA VAL A 402 5.40 -5.96 21.79
C VAL A 402 5.84 -4.88 20.80
N PHE A 403 5.40 -4.95 19.55
CA PHE A 403 5.73 -3.95 18.55
C PHE A 403 5.13 -2.57 18.88
N ALA A 404 3.91 -2.49 19.42
CA ALA A 404 3.33 -1.23 19.87
C ALA A 404 4.20 -0.52 20.94
N GLN A 405 4.84 -1.29 21.83
CA GLN A 405 5.78 -0.75 22.83
C GLN A 405 7.07 -0.23 22.18
N ILE A 406 7.60 -0.98 21.20
CA ILE A 406 8.77 -0.56 20.42
C ILE A 406 8.46 0.76 19.70
N ASP A 407 7.32 0.83 19.02
CA ASP A 407 6.94 1.97 18.20
C ASP A 407 6.77 3.25 19.03
N GLN A 408 6.12 3.14 20.19
CA GLN A 408 6.00 4.24 21.14
C GLN A 408 7.36 4.68 21.67
N SER A 409 8.22 3.74 22.05
CA SER A 409 9.56 4.03 22.59
C SER A 409 10.42 4.71 21.53
N TRP A 410 10.37 4.21 20.29
CA TRP A 410 11.09 4.75 19.14
C TRP A 410 10.65 6.16 18.77
N GLY A 411 9.34 6.43 18.76
CA GLY A 411 8.80 7.76 18.51
C GLY A 411 9.38 8.82 19.44
N SER A 412 9.61 8.47 20.71
CA SER A 412 10.21 9.39 21.69
C SER A 412 11.74 9.49 21.63
N LEU A 413 12.41 8.44 21.15
CA LEU A 413 13.87 8.31 21.15
C LEU A 413 14.51 8.85 19.86
N SER A 414 13.84 8.67 18.73
CA SER A 414 14.34 9.01 17.38
C SER A 414 14.85 10.45 17.29
N GLU A 415 14.10 11.42 17.81
CA GLU A 415 14.50 12.84 17.81
C GLU A 415 15.80 13.07 18.57
N SER A 416 16.00 12.40 19.71
CA SER A 416 17.21 12.52 20.52
C SER A 416 18.42 11.86 19.83
N LEU A 417 18.22 10.72 19.16
CA LEU A 417 19.28 10.04 18.41
C LEU A 417 19.72 10.84 17.18
N GLN A 418 18.80 11.54 16.50
CA GLN A 418 19.14 12.39 15.35
C GLN A 418 20.05 13.58 15.70
N GLN A 419 20.03 14.02 16.96
CA GLN A 419 20.91 15.08 17.47
C GLN A 419 22.37 14.62 17.67
N ILE A 420 22.62 13.30 17.70
CA ILE A 420 23.94 12.71 17.89
C ILE A 420 24.65 12.58 16.52
N PRO A 421 25.71 13.35 16.23
CA PRO A 421 26.33 13.36 14.90
C PRO A 421 27.18 12.12 14.58
N SER A 422 27.62 11.39 15.60
CA SER A 422 28.42 10.15 15.44
C SER A 422 27.58 8.95 15.00
N LEU A 423 26.26 9.02 15.20
CA LEU A 423 25.35 7.98 14.76
C LEU A 423 25.15 8.03 13.25
N ASN A 424 25.21 6.86 12.63
CA ASN A 424 24.85 6.69 11.23
C ASN A 424 23.35 6.93 11.07
N ARG A 425 23.01 8.10 10.50
CA ARG A 425 21.63 8.46 10.17
C ARG A 425 20.95 7.48 9.22
N GLY A 426 21.73 6.73 8.43
CA GLY A 426 21.22 5.64 7.60
C GLY A 426 20.59 4.53 8.43
N THR A 427 21.22 4.14 9.54
CA THR A 427 20.69 3.12 10.46
C THR A 427 19.42 3.59 11.16
N ILE A 428 19.35 4.88 11.56
CA ILE A 428 18.13 5.49 12.13
C ILE A 428 16.97 5.44 11.11
N ALA A 429 17.24 5.81 9.85
CA ALA A 429 16.24 5.77 8.79
C ALA A 429 15.80 4.32 8.45
N GLU A 430 16.70 3.35 8.56
CA GLU A 430 16.38 1.93 8.38
C GLU A 430 15.46 1.42 9.49
N ILE A 431 15.67 1.86 10.74
CA ILE A 431 14.75 1.60 11.84
C ILE A 431 13.39 2.23 11.56
N ASP A 432 13.34 3.50 11.16
CA ASP A 432 12.08 4.18 10.83
C ASP A 432 11.28 3.42 9.77
N ARG A 433 11.95 2.96 8.70
CA ARG A 433 11.32 2.16 7.65
C ARG A 433 10.83 0.81 8.17
N ALA A 434 11.63 0.11 8.98
CA ALA A 434 11.23 -1.16 9.57
C ALA A 434 9.99 -0.99 10.48
N CYS A 435 9.96 0.07 11.29
CA CYS A 435 8.79 0.41 12.10
C CYS A 435 7.57 0.76 11.23
N GLN A 436 7.73 1.54 10.16
CA GLN A 436 6.63 1.86 9.24
C GLN A 436 6.06 0.60 8.57
N GLN A 437 6.92 -0.31 8.10
CA GLN A 437 6.48 -1.57 7.51
C GLN A 437 5.69 -2.40 8.54
N LEU A 438 6.23 -2.54 9.76
CA LEU A 438 5.56 -3.28 10.82
C LEU A 438 4.23 -2.64 11.26
N ARG A 439 4.12 -1.30 11.26
CA ARG A 439 2.83 -0.62 11.47
C ARG A 439 1.81 -0.99 10.40
N SER A 440 2.22 -1.01 9.13
CA SER A 440 1.38 -1.46 8.01
C SER A 440 0.96 -2.92 8.20
N ASP A 441 1.91 -3.81 8.47
CA ASP A 441 1.68 -5.25 8.63
C ASP A 441 0.71 -5.56 9.79
N PHE A 442 0.77 -4.79 10.88
CA PHE A 442 -0.11 -4.96 12.05
C PHE A 442 -1.37 -4.07 12.03
N GLY A 443 -1.54 -3.19 11.04
CA GLY A 443 -2.61 -2.20 11.01
C GLY A 443 -2.63 -1.31 12.27
N ILE A 444 -1.45 -0.85 12.71
CA ILE A 444 -1.32 0.07 13.85
C ILE A 444 -1.26 1.50 13.32
N GLU A 445 -2.30 2.28 13.59
CA GLU A 445 -2.34 3.72 13.30
C GLU A 445 -1.29 4.46 14.15
N GLY A 446 -0.33 5.13 13.51
CA GLY A 446 0.75 5.83 14.20
C GLY A 446 0.27 7.13 14.87
N ILE A 447 0.29 7.19 16.20
CA ILE A 447 0.05 8.43 16.99
C ILE A 447 1.23 9.41 16.89
N HIS A 448 2.39 8.93 16.43
CA HIS A 448 3.60 9.72 16.26
C HIS A 448 4.16 9.46 14.86
N ALA A 449 3.74 10.23 13.86
CA ALA A 449 4.50 10.39 12.63
C ALA A 449 5.64 11.38 12.93
N PRO A 450 6.90 10.95 13.10
CA PRO A 450 8.00 11.87 13.34
C PRO A 450 8.48 12.41 11.99
N THR A 451 8.53 13.75 11.83
CA THR A 451 9.37 14.48 10.85
C THR A 451 9.64 13.78 9.50
N SER A 452 8.59 13.30 8.84
CA SER A 452 8.64 12.63 7.54
C SER A 452 9.03 13.58 6.40
N SER A 453 9.10 14.90 6.65
CA SER A 453 9.25 15.88 5.57
C SER A 453 10.60 15.79 4.86
N LEU A 454 11.72 15.52 5.56
CA LEU A 454 13.03 15.53 4.89
C LEU A 454 13.28 14.28 4.05
N GLY A 455 12.90 13.10 4.55
CA GLY A 455 13.03 11.85 3.79
C GLY A 455 12.17 11.88 2.53
N ASN A 456 10.94 12.37 2.68
CA ASN A 456 10.01 12.56 1.56
C ASN A 456 10.53 13.64 0.60
N LEU A 457 11.07 14.75 1.11
CA LEU A 457 11.65 15.82 0.28
C LEU A 457 12.86 15.36 -0.52
N VAL A 458 13.75 14.54 0.05
CA VAL A 458 14.89 13.94 -0.69
C VAL A 458 14.37 13.00 -1.78
N GLN A 459 13.37 12.17 -1.47
CA GLN A 459 12.77 11.25 -2.43
C GLN A 459 12.04 12.00 -3.57
N ALA A 460 11.32 13.06 -3.24
CA ALA A 460 10.66 13.94 -4.20
C ALA A 460 11.69 14.67 -5.09
N ALA A 461 12.77 15.18 -4.51
CA ALA A 461 13.86 15.81 -5.26
C ALA A 461 14.57 14.83 -6.21
N ALA A 462 14.83 13.59 -5.78
CA ALA A 462 15.42 12.56 -6.62
C ALA A 462 14.47 12.13 -7.77
N ALA A 463 13.17 11.99 -7.49
CA ALA A 463 12.16 11.69 -8.51
C ALA A 463 12.00 12.85 -9.51
N LEU A 464 12.04 14.09 -9.03
CA LEU A 464 12.01 15.27 -9.87
C LEU A 464 13.26 15.37 -10.75
N GLU A 465 14.46 15.13 -10.23
CA GLU A 465 15.69 15.10 -11.03
C GLU A 465 15.58 14.08 -12.17
N GLY A 466 15.17 12.85 -11.87
CA GLY A 466 15.05 11.81 -12.90
C GLY A 466 14.00 12.12 -13.97
N THR A 467 12.89 12.74 -13.58
CA THR A 467 11.85 13.18 -14.54
C THR A 467 12.31 14.38 -15.37
N ALA A 468 13.02 15.34 -14.76
CA ALA A 468 13.58 16.49 -15.45
C ALA A 468 14.69 16.09 -16.43
N GLU A 469 15.57 15.16 -16.06
CA GLU A 469 16.59 14.57 -16.93
C GLU A 469 15.96 13.91 -18.16
N TYR A 470 14.91 13.11 -17.93
CA TYR A 470 14.19 12.46 -19.02
C TYR A 470 13.55 13.49 -19.97
N LEU A 471 12.91 14.53 -19.44
CA LEU A 471 12.29 15.59 -20.23
C LEU A 471 13.31 16.35 -21.07
N ASP A 472 14.44 16.76 -20.48
CA ASP A 472 15.52 17.43 -21.20
C ASP A 472 16.08 16.54 -22.32
N GLU A 473 16.32 15.25 -22.05
CA GLU A 473 16.80 14.32 -23.08
C GLU A 473 15.81 14.14 -24.22
N GLN A 474 14.50 13.98 -23.93
CA GLN A 474 13.49 13.86 -24.98
C GLN A 474 13.37 15.15 -25.81
N LEU A 475 13.36 16.32 -25.18
CA LEU A 475 13.29 17.60 -25.89
C LEU A 475 14.52 17.82 -26.78
N ASN A 476 15.70 17.43 -26.31
CA ASN A 476 16.93 17.44 -27.11
C ASN A 476 16.86 16.49 -28.32
N ARG A 477 16.21 15.33 -28.20
CA ARG A 477 15.94 14.42 -29.33
C ARG A 477 14.98 15.04 -30.34
N TYR A 478 13.95 15.74 -29.88
CA TYR A 478 12.91 16.33 -30.72
C TYR A 478 13.23 17.71 -31.30
N GLN A 479 14.38 18.30 -30.95
CA GLN A 479 14.77 19.66 -31.33
C GLN A 479 14.66 20.00 -32.83
N LYS A 480 14.82 19.01 -33.72
CA LYS A 480 14.75 19.24 -35.18
C LYS A 480 13.31 19.39 -35.68
N SER A 481 12.36 18.81 -34.97
CA SER A 481 10.94 18.81 -35.33
C SER A 481 10.21 20.04 -34.80
N ILE A 482 10.70 20.64 -33.71
CA ILE A 482 10.06 21.76 -33.03
C ILE A 482 10.30 23.08 -33.78
N ARG A 483 9.24 23.81 -34.10
CA ARG A 483 9.26 25.12 -34.78
C ARG A 483 8.26 26.09 -34.14
N PRO A 484 8.52 27.41 -34.10
CA PRO A 484 9.71 28.11 -34.61
C PRO A 484 10.95 27.93 -33.71
N SER A 485 12.13 28.31 -34.20
CA SER A 485 13.39 28.15 -33.46
C SER A 485 13.39 28.90 -32.13
N SER A 486 12.75 30.07 -32.05
CA SER A 486 12.61 30.82 -30.80
C SER A 486 11.86 30.05 -29.71
N TYR A 487 10.77 29.37 -30.07
CA TYR A 487 9.99 28.53 -29.15
C TYR A 487 10.79 27.30 -28.72
N ARG A 488 11.48 26.65 -29.67
CA ARG A 488 12.38 25.54 -29.36
C ARG A 488 13.48 25.94 -28.38
N ASP A 489 14.11 27.10 -28.60
CA ASP A 489 15.23 27.56 -27.79
C ASP A 489 14.74 27.94 -26.37
N SER A 490 13.54 28.53 -26.23
CA SER A 490 12.84 28.75 -24.93
C SER A 490 12.57 27.45 -24.20
N LEU A 491 11.88 26.52 -24.87
CA LEU A 491 11.47 25.23 -24.30
C LEU A 491 12.67 24.40 -23.82
N ARG A 492 13.77 24.41 -24.58
CA ARG A 492 15.02 23.74 -24.19
C ARG A 492 15.71 24.45 -23.03
N GLY A 493 15.71 25.78 -23.02
CA GLY A 493 16.24 26.57 -21.90
C GLY A 493 15.54 26.16 -20.60
N ALA A 494 14.21 26.25 -20.58
CA ALA A 494 13.41 25.90 -19.41
C ALA A 494 13.58 24.45 -18.94
N ALA A 495 13.69 23.49 -19.87
CA ALA A 495 13.93 22.08 -19.53
C ALA A 495 15.33 21.86 -18.92
N SER A 496 16.35 22.50 -19.48
CA SER A 496 17.72 22.42 -18.98
C SER A 496 17.86 23.09 -17.62
N ASP A 497 17.21 24.23 -17.42
CA ASP A 497 17.19 24.96 -16.14
C ASP A 497 16.47 24.13 -15.08
N LEU A 498 15.31 23.54 -15.39
CA LEU A 498 14.58 22.65 -14.48
C LEU A 498 15.47 21.47 -14.04
N TYR A 499 16.14 20.80 -14.98
CA TYR A 499 17.06 19.71 -14.66
C TYR A 499 18.22 20.17 -13.78
N LEU A 500 18.83 21.32 -14.10
CA LEU A 500 19.94 21.86 -13.33
C LEU A 500 19.55 22.17 -11.88
N HIS A 501 18.42 22.84 -11.67
CA HIS A 501 17.95 23.22 -10.34
C HIS A 501 17.47 22.00 -9.54
N SER A 502 16.77 21.05 -10.17
CA SER A 502 16.36 19.80 -9.49
C SER A 502 17.55 18.95 -9.07
N LYS A 503 18.58 18.85 -9.91
CA LYS A 503 19.85 18.19 -9.56
C LYS A 503 20.57 18.88 -8.40
N ARG A 504 20.75 20.20 -8.45
CA ARG A 504 21.42 20.97 -7.38
C ARG A 504 20.66 20.86 -6.07
N LEU A 505 19.33 20.92 -6.12
CA LEU A 505 18.48 20.76 -4.96
C LEU A 505 18.62 19.36 -4.36
N HIS A 506 18.58 18.31 -5.20
CA HIS A 506 18.78 16.93 -4.74
C HIS A 506 20.19 16.74 -4.14
N GLU A 507 21.26 17.21 -4.79
CA GLU A 507 22.63 17.15 -4.27
C GLU A 507 22.76 17.92 -2.94
N ALA A 508 22.12 19.08 -2.81
CA ALA A 508 22.13 19.86 -1.59
C ALA A 508 21.40 19.12 -0.46
N LEU A 509 20.21 18.58 -0.73
CA LEU A 509 19.44 17.80 0.23
C LEU A 509 20.15 16.49 0.62
N ASP A 510 20.89 15.86 -0.30
CA ASP A 510 21.66 14.65 -0.05
C ASP A 510 22.97 14.92 0.71
N THR A 511 23.50 16.15 0.64
CA THR A 511 24.64 16.61 1.45
C THR A 511 24.22 16.86 2.92
N ARG A 512 23.95 15.76 3.64
CA ARG A 512 23.38 15.74 4.99
C ARG A 512 24.29 16.38 6.02
N GLY A 513 23.77 17.36 6.76
CA GLY A 513 24.42 17.93 7.95
C GLY A 513 24.30 19.45 8.13
N ARG A 514 23.72 20.19 7.16
CA ARG A 514 23.65 21.65 7.19
C ARG A 514 22.24 22.24 7.27
N LEU A 515 21.20 21.42 7.38
CA LEU A 515 19.80 21.90 7.45
C LEU A 515 19.49 22.76 8.67
N ASN A 516 20.29 22.69 9.73
CA ASN A 516 20.17 23.57 10.90
C ASN A 516 20.90 24.93 10.70
N ASP A 517 21.62 25.10 9.60
CA ASP A 517 22.27 26.36 9.23
C ASP A 517 21.28 27.20 8.40
N GLN A 518 20.84 28.33 8.96
CA GLN A 518 19.92 29.26 8.27
C GLN A 518 20.44 29.72 6.91
N ARG A 519 21.77 29.81 6.72
CA ARG A 519 22.35 30.19 5.43
C ARG A 519 22.21 29.09 4.38
N PHE A 520 22.21 27.84 4.82
CA PHE A 520 22.02 26.70 3.94
C PHE A 520 20.56 26.53 3.56
N LEU A 521 19.63 26.74 4.51
CA LEU A 521 18.20 26.80 4.22
C LEU A 521 17.88 27.91 3.21
N GLY A 522 18.42 29.12 3.39
CA GLY A 522 18.22 30.20 2.40
C GLY A 522 18.64 29.79 0.98
N LYS A 523 19.77 29.08 0.83
CA LYS A 523 20.18 28.56 -0.49
C LYS A 523 19.25 27.49 -1.06
N LEU A 524 18.68 26.64 -0.20
CA LEU A 524 17.69 25.66 -0.64
C LEU A 524 16.38 26.34 -1.07
N GLN A 525 16.01 27.45 -0.42
CA GLN A 525 14.87 28.27 -0.81
C GLN A 525 15.12 28.95 -2.15
N ASP A 526 16.28 29.60 -2.32
CA ASP A 526 16.66 30.22 -3.59
C ASP A 526 16.63 29.19 -4.75
N GLU A 527 17.22 28.01 -4.57
CA GLU A 527 17.20 26.95 -5.59
C GLU A 527 15.78 26.37 -5.82
N ALA A 528 14.91 26.35 -4.80
CA ALA A 528 13.52 25.95 -4.97
C ALA A 528 12.68 27.01 -5.71
N GLU A 529 12.95 28.31 -5.50
CA GLU A 529 12.33 29.41 -6.26
C GLU A 529 12.70 29.32 -7.74
N ASP A 530 14.01 29.20 -8.03
CA ASP A 530 14.51 29.05 -9.41
C ASP A 530 13.93 27.79 -10.09
N LEU A 531 13.81 26.68 -9.35
CA LEU A 531 13.20 25.44 -9.84
C LEU A 531 11.73 25.63 -10.21
N VAL A 532 10.96 26.36 -9.38
CA VAL A 532 9.54 26.63 -9.63
C VAL A 532 9.36 27.59 -10.80
N GLU A 533 10.23 28.59 -10.96
CA GLU A 533 10.21 29.48 -12.12
C GLU A 533 10.49 28.69 -13.43
N ALA A 534 11.54 27.87 -13.45
CA ALA A 534 11.87 27.01 -14.58
C ALA A 534 10.73 26.02 -14.91
N TRP A 535 10.11 25.44 -13.87
CA TRP A 535 8.94 24.57 -14.03
C TRP A 535 7.75 25.29 -14.67
N ASN A 536 7.41 26.50 -14.18
CA ASN A 536 6.28 27.26 -14.70
C ASN A 536 6.50 27.63 -16.17
N GLN A 537 7.71 28.05 -16.53
CA GLN A 537 8.07 28.36 -17.91
C GLN A 537 7.98 27.11 -18.80
N LEU A 538 8.55 25.98 -18.38
CA LEU A 538 8.49 24.72 -19.11
C LEU A 538 7.04 24.23 -19.27
N SER A 539 6.25 24.32 -18.21
CA SER A 539 4.86 23.89 -18.20
C SER A 539 4.01 24.69 -19.20
N ASN A 540 4.17 26.02 -19.20
CA ASN A 540 3.50 26.91 -20.15
C ASN A 540 3.91 26.62 -21.59
N ASP A 541 5.20 26.39 -21.84
CA ASP A 541 5.68 26.06 -23.18
C ASP A 541 5.11 24.69 -23.63
N LEU A 542 5.15 23.65 -22.78
CA LEU A 542 4.64 22.31 -23.10
C LEU A 542 3.13 22.27 -23.38
N GLU A 543 2.31 23.13 -22.79
CA GLU A 543 0.87 23.21 -23.08
C GLU A 543 0.60 23.48 -24.57
N HIS A 544 1.44 24.30 -25.20
CA HIS A 544 1.29 24.76 -26.59
C HIS A 544 2.01 23.87 -27.62
N ILE A 545 2.69 22.79 -27.18
CA ILE A 545 3.60 22.02 -28.03
C ILE A 545 2.94 21.33 -29.23
N ASP A 546 1.63 21.04 -29.17
CA ASP A 546 0.85 20.46 -30.27
C ASP A 546 0.85 21.36 -31.52
N GLY A 547 0.99 22.68 -31.34
CA GLY A 547 1.04 23.66 -32.43
C GLY A 547 2.42 23.84 -33.06
N HIS A 548 3.44 23.15 -32.54
CA HIS A 548 4.84 23.47 -32.80
C HIS A 548 5.63 22.38 -33.53
N GLY A 549 4.94 21.53 -34.31
CA GLY A 549 5.57 20.61 -35.29
C GLY A 549 5.89 19.20 -34.78
N LEU A 550 5.54 18.90 -33.52
CA LEU A 550 5.58 17.55 -32.98
C LEU A 550 4.35 16.75 -33.38
N SER A 551 4.48 15.42 -33.46
CA SER A 551 3.30 14.57 -33.63
C SER A 551 2.44 14.60 -32.37
N SER A 552 1.12 14.43 -32.52
CA SER A 552 0.18 14.43 -31.39
C SER A 552 0.52 13.37 -30.34
N PHE A 553 1.09 12.24 -30.76
CA PHE A 553 1.55 11.19 -29.88
C PHE A 553 2.75 11.62 -29.03
N GLU A 554 3.79 12.21 -29.65
CA GLU A 554 4.99 12.66 -28.94
C GLU A 554 4.66 13.81 -27.99
N ALA A 555 3.82 14.75 -28.43
CA ALA A 555 3.32 15.84 -27.60
C ALA A 555 2.53 15.31 -26.38
N SER A 556 1.64 14.33 -26.58
CA SER A 556 0.89 13.70 -25.49
C SER A 556 1.80 12.99 -24.50
N ARG A 557 2.88 12.34 -24.98
CA ARG A 557 3.88 11.68 -24.12
C ARG A 557 4.62 12.69 -23.25
N LEU A 558 5.09 13.81 -23.81
CA LEU A 558 5.76 14.88 -23.05
C LEU A 558 4.81 15.49 -22.01
N LYS A 559 3.56 15.75 -22.37
CA LYS A 559 2.52 16.22 -21.44
C LYS A 559 2.21 15.22 -20.32
N SER A 560 2.29 13.92 -20.60
CA SER A 560 2.12 12.88 -19.57
C SER A 560 3.25 12.94 -18.53
N VAL A 561 4.50 13.03 -18.97
CA VAL A 561 5.66 13.14 -18.07
C VAL A 561 5.64 14.45 -17.30
N GLN A 562 5.24 15.56 -17.93
CA GLN A 562 4.96 16.82 -17.24
C GLN A 562 3.97 16.62 -16.09
N ARG A 563 2.83 15.96 -16.32
CA ARG A 563 1.85 15.68 -15.25
C ARG A 563 2.41 14.82 -14.12
N GLN A 564 3.33 13.92 -14.42
CA GLN A 564 4.02 13.10 -13.41
C GLN A 564 4.97 13.93 -12.52
N ALA A 565 5.55 15.01 -13.05
CA ALA A 565 6.45 15.88 -12.29
C ALA A 565 5.72 16.86 -11.34
N VAL A 566 4.47 17.22 -11.65
CA VAL A 566 3.63 18.15 -10.85
C VAL A 566 3.64 17.86 -9.34
N PRO A 567 3.35 16.63 -8.85
CA PRO A 567 3.30 16.37 -7.41
C PRO A 567 4.65 16.63 -6.72
N TYR A 568 5.77 16.29 -7.36
CA TYR A 568 7.10 16.49 -6.77
C TYR A 568 7.46 17.97 -6.66
N VAL A 569 7.15 18.76 -7.68
CA VAL A 569 7.36 20.23 -7.64
C VAL A 569 6.50 20.85 -6.55
N ALA A 570 5.23 20.44 -6.42
CA ALA A 570 4.32 20.95 -5.41
C ALA A 570 4.79 20.60 -3.98
N GLU A 571 5.28 19.38 -3.78
CA GLU A 571 5.83 18.92 -2.50
C GLU A 571 7.08 19.71 -2.10
N ILE A 572 8.01 19.91 -3.05
CA ILE A 572 9.24 20.69 -2.83
C ILE A 572 8.92 22.15 -2.51
N ALA A 573 8.03 22.78 -3.29
CA ALA A 573 7.60 24.15 -3.08
C ALA A 573 6.92 24.31 -1.72
N ALA A 574 6.03 23.39 -1.35
CA ALA A 574 5.35 23.42 -0.06
C ALA A 574 6.33 23.24 1.12
N ALA A 575 7.38 22.45 0.94
CA ALA A 575 8.35 22.18 2.01
C ALA A 575 9.37 23.32 2.22
N LEU A 576 9.73 24.05 1.16
CA LEU A 576 10.84 25.02 1.20
C LEU A 576 10.38 26.48 1.09
N LEU A 577 9.26 26.79 0.44
CA LEU A 577 8.83 28.17 0.14
C LEU A 577 7.74 28.72 1.09
N GLN A 578 7.50 28.04 2.22
CA GLN A 578 6.66 28.53 3.32
C GLN A 578 7.50 29.34 4.32
#